data_AF-A0A8T0FKG7-F1
#
_entry.id   AF-A0A8T0FKG7-F1
#
_cell.length_a   1.000
_cell.length_b   1.000
_cell.length_c   1.000
_cell.angle_alpha   90.00
_cell.angle_beta   90.00
_cell.angle_gamma   90.00
#
_symmetry.space_group_name_H-M   'P 1'
#
loop_
_entity.id
_entity.type
_entity.pdbx_description
1 polymer ?
#
loop_
_entity_poly.entity_id
_entity_poly.type
_entity_poly.pdbx_seq_one_letter_code
_entity_poly.pdbx_strand_id
1 'polypeptide(L)'
;MQDEMKPEYLKDESMFLRFLRARQCNLNKAEDMLRNHVQWREKNDIDHIDNYKPPEVAKYFPMSLIAFSKERNPVRYLNFGNMDAKGLLKSVKKNDCIKSVVKELESDVQTMKQLSKTTGKNINKWIYIFDFDNYTFAKATHKPTVQMLAYLMMTYEAHYPERLKKAYIINASVYFTLLFSVVKPLFTGATLSKISIFGKEGWKEELLQHVDPKELPAFLGGARVDPDGNPKCPSVVNLGGLVPPSYYLRSSNKRLCHQPGVKKLQVSRMSKVNITLDVEEPGSHIEWEFETENKDIGFGLYFQSIDTLQEKQDKLQELIPKQRVEAHMACETGMFQCEIPGTYILMFDNTYSWLQQKEIFFRAIVVRPTGEKISVLHSKAAHSFNKRRQLQNNSSSRIEPKDTEQFSTLIFKKKENKKGSLRKKGRKGLKNELREKVSSLLTEEQKEDYFLKKWLVAQNNDIDKAETMLKQHLKFMRTRGLDKIDENYIPPKAAEYFHTRMLGYDNEGSVVRILHLGATDIRGMVNDIENHSPETFKTYTKF
;
A
#
# COMPACT_ATOMS: atom_id res chain seq x y z
N MET A 1 7.41 23.80 -16.90
CA MET A 1 6.21 23.84 -16.02
C MET A 1 5.19 24.91 -16.41
N GLN A 2 5.57 26.10 -16.92
CA GLN A 2 4.59 27.14 -17.27
C GLN A 2 3.54 26.67 -18.28
N ASP A 3 3.94 25.88 -19.29
CA ASP A 3 3.03 25.34 -20.32
C ASP A 3 2.24 24.10 -19.86
N GLU A 4 2.52 23.59 -18.65
CA GLU A 4 2.00 22.32 -18.14
C GLU A 4 1.14 22.48 -16.86
N MET A 5 1.04 23.71 -16.35
CA MET A 5 0.31 24.03 -15.12
C MET A 5 -0.81 25.02 -15.41
N LYS A 6 -1.94 24.84 -14.72
CA LYS A 6 -3.02 25.82 -14.78
C LYS A 6 -2.56 27.18 -14.19
N PRO A 7 -2.99 28.32 -14.75
CA PRO A 7 -2.55 29.65 -14.30
C PRO A 7 -2.76 29.92 -12.80
N GLU A 8 -3.81 29.36 -12.21
CA GLU A 8 -4.12 29.46 -10.79
C GLU A 8 -3.08 28.79 -9.89
N TYR A 9 -2.44 27.69 -10.35
CA TYR A 9 -1.41 27.03 -9.58
C TYR A 9 -0.10 27.83 -9.59
N LEU A 10 0.21 28.49 -10.71
CA LEU A 10 1.38 29.37 -10.82
C LEU A 10 1.30 30.56 -9.84
N LYS A 11 0.08 30.96 -9.44
CA LYS A 11 -0.16 32.02 -8.46
C LYS A 11 -0.10 31.52 -7.00
N ASP A 12 -0.06 30.21 -6.75
CA ASP A 12 0.02 29.63 -5.40
C ASP A 12 1.48 29.44 -4.96
N GLU A 13 2.12 30.52 -4.51
CA GLU A 13 3.50 30.47 -3.98
C GLU A 13 3.67 29.45 -2.83
N SER A 14 2.62 29.27 -2.02
CA SER A 14 2.62 28.30 -0.92
C SER A 14 2.77 26.87 -1.43
N MET A 15 2.20 26.55 -2.60
CA MET A 15 2.40 25.27 -3.26
C MET A 15 3.89 25.03 -3.52
N PHE A 16 4.57 25.89 -4.27
CA PHE A 16 5.98 25.71 -4.61
C PHE A 16 6.87 25.56 -3.36
N LEU A 17 6.67 26.41 -2.35
CA LEU A 17 7.44 26.35 -1.11
C LEU A 17 7.25 25.03 -0.35
N ARG A 18 6.03 24.48 -0.31
CA ARG A 18 5.77 23.19 0.36
C ARG A 18 6.48 22.03 -0.32
N PHE A 19 6.42 21.98 -1.65
CA PHE A 19 7.08 20.92 -2.42
C PHE A 19 8.61 21.03 -2.36
N LEU A 20 9.16 22.25 -2.40
CA LEU A 20 10.59 22.49 -2.18
C LEU A 20 11.03 22.01 -0.78
N ARG A 21 10.34 22.44 0.27
CA ARG A 21 10.66 22.03 1.66
C ARG A 21 10.59 20.51 1.84
N ALA A 22 9.57 19.86 1.29
CA ALA A 22 9.42 18.40 1.35
C ALA A 22 10.55 17.63 0.65
N ARG A 23 11.34 18.29 -0.19
CA ARG A 23 12.51 17.73 -0.86
C ARG A 23 13.80 18.44 -0.50
N GLN A 24 13.85 19.09 0.68
CA GLN A 24 15.05 19.75 1.23
C GLN A 24 15.63 20.78 0.26
N CYS A 25 14.76 21.53 -0.41
CA CYS A 25 15.07 22.52 -1.44
C CYS A 25 15.83 21.95 -2.65
N ASN A 26 15.78 20.63 -2.87
CA ASN A 26 16.25 20.03 -4.11
C ASN A 26 15.25 20.30 -5.23
N LEU A 27 15.61 21.21 -6.14
CA LEU A 27 14.74 21.69 -7.20
C LEU A 27 14.19 20.55 -8.08
N ASN A 28 15.06 19.69 -8.62
CA ASN A 28 14.63 18.61 -9.52
C ASN A 28 13.66 17.64 -8.83
N LYS A 29 13.96 17.21 -7.60
CA LYS A 29 13.06 16.30 -6.86
C LYS A 29 11.74 16.97 -6.49
N ALA A 30 11.76 18.26 -6.19
CA ALA A 30 10.56 19.03 -5.89
C ALA A 30 9.69 19.20 -7.14
N GLU A 31 10.31 19.49 -8.28
CA GLU A 31 9.66 19.54 -9.60
C GLU A 31 9.02 18.19 -9.93
N ASP A 32 9.75 17.07 -9.84
CA ASP A 32 9.22 15.72 -10.08
C ASP A 32 8.00 15.43 -9.20
N MET A 33 8.08 15.75 -7.91
CA MET A 33 6.97 15.56 -6.96
C MET A 33 5.76 16.44 -7.33
N LEU A 34 5.99 17.70 -7.71
CA LEU A 34 4.95 18.63 -8.09
C LEU A 34 4.26 18.22 -9.40
N ARG A 35 5.02 17.78 -10.40
CA ARG A 35 4.48 17.24 -11.67
C ARG A 35 3.57 16.04 -11.42
N ASN A 36 4.03 15.10 -10.60
CA ASN A 36 3.22 13.96 -10.18
C ASN A 36 1.94 14.39 -9.45
N HIS A 37 2.00 15.44 -8.62
CA HIS A 37 0.83 15.99 -7.96
C HIS A 37 -0.16 16.62 -8.95
N VAL A 38 0.30 17.43 -9.90
CA VAL A 38 -0.57 18.06 -10.92
C VAL A 38 -1.27 16.99 -11.75
N GLN A 39 -0.54 16.00 -12.25
CA GLN A 39 -1.13 14.87 -13.00
C GLN A 39 -2.13 14.08 -12.16
N TRP A 40 -1.84 13.86 -10.87
CA TRP A 40 -2.76 13.18 -9.97
C TRP A 40 -4.04 13.99 -9.75
N ARG A 41 -3.94 15.32 -9.59
CA ARG A 41 -5.11 16.21 -9.43
C ARG A 41 -6.02 16.15 -10.65
N GLU A 42 -5.43 16.20 -11.85
CA GLU A 42 -6.16 16.09 -13.12
C GLU A 42 -6.85 14.73 -13.24
N LYS A 43 -6.09 13.63 -13.09
CA LYS A 43 -6.60 12.27 -13.21
C LYS A 43 -7.76 11.95 -12.25
N ASN A 44 -7.75 12.52 -11.05
CA ASN A 44 -8.75 12.22 -10.02
C ASN A 44 -9.85 13.30 -9.91
N ASP A 45 -9.78 14.33 -10.75
CA ASP A 45 -10.69 15.47 -10.76
C ASP A 45 -10.78 16.16 -9.38
N ILE A 46 -9.62 16.52 -8.83
CA ILE A 46 -9.51 17.12 -7.49
C ILE A 46 -9.89 18.60 -7.49
N ASP A 47 -9.70 19.31 -8.60
CA ASP A 47 -10.09 20.72 -8.68
C ASP A 47 -11.61 20.92 -8.64
N HIS A 48 -12.39 19.92 -9.02
CA HIS A 48 -13.85 19.93 -8.94
C HIS A 48 -14.38 18.98 -7.85
N ILE A 49 -13.58 18.69 -6.82
CA ILE A 49 -13.95 17.79 -5.72
C ILE A 49 -15.23 18.20 -4.97
N ASP A 50 -15.61 19.47 -5.07
CA ASP A 50 -16.86 19.98 -4.51
C ASP A 50 -18.09 19.38 -5.20
N ASN A 51 -17.99 19.05 -6.49
CA ASN A 51 -19.05 18.39 -7.27
C ASN A 51 -19.21 16.90 -6.92
N TYR A 52 -18.18 16.27 -6.35
CA TYR A 52 -18.25 14.87 -5.91
C TYR A 52 -19.17 14.73 -4.70
N LYS A 53 -20.19 13.87 -4.81
CA LYS A 53 -21.08 13.53 -3.70
C LYS A 53 -20.61 12.22 -3.07
N PRO A 54 -20.10 12.25 -1.82
CA PRO A 54 -19.73 11.02 -1.13
C PRO A 54 -20.93 10.06 -1.02
N PRO A 55 -20.71 8.74 -1.13
CA PRO A 55 -21.75 7.76 -0.85
C PRO A 55 -22.35 7.96 0.54
N GLU A 56 -23.64 7.68 0.71
CA GLU A 56 -24.33 7.88 2.00
C GLU A 56 -23.60 7.19 3.17
N VAL A 57 -23.00 6.03 2.91
CA VAL A 57 -22.23 5.27 3.91
C VAL A 57 -21.02 6.03 4.47
N ALA A 58 -20.54 7.08 3.78
CA ALA A 58 -19.47 7.95 4.27
C ALA A 58 -19.82 8.64 5.60
N LYS A 59 -21.11 8.78 5.94
CA LYS A 59 -21.55 9.27 7.27
C LYS A 59 -21.06 8.42 8.44
N TYR A 60 -20.71 7.16 8.20
CA TYR A 60 -20.13 6.26 9.22
C TYR A 60 -18.61 6.41 9.36
N PHE A 61 -17.94 7.20 8.52
CA PHE A 61 -16.52 7.52 8.66
C PHE A 61 -16.34 8.63 9.72
N PRO A 62 -15.78 8.33 10.90
CA PRO A 62 -15.82 9.23 12.05
C PRO A 62 -14.69 10.25 11.98
N MET A 63 -14.80 11.25 11.10
CA MET A 63 -13.85 12.36 11.02
C MET A 63 -14.59 13.70 11.04
N SER A 64 -14.22 14.57 11.95
CA SER A 64 -14.90 15.85 12.15
C SER A 64 -13.93 16.99 12.39
N LEU A 65 -14.20 18.15 11.80
CA LEU A 65 -13.58 19.42 12.19
C LEU A 65 -14.23 19.89 13.49
N ILE A 66 -13.50 19.80 14.60
CA ILE A 66 -14.07 20.01 15.94
C ILE A 66 -13.71 21.37 16.53
N ALA A 67 -12.61 21.98 16.09
CA ALA A 67 -12.11 23.23 16.64
C ALA A 67 -11.12 23.91 15.67
N PHE A 68 -10.73 25.13 16.02
CA PHE A 68 -9.52 25.78 15.51
C PHE A 68 -8.51 25.94 16.64
N SER A 69 -7.24 25.72 16.35
CA SER A 69 -6.16 25.92 17.32
C SER A 69 -6.02 27.41 17.68
N LYS A 70 -5.24 27.73 18.72
CA LYS A 70 -4.93 29.13 19.09
C LYS A 70 -4.28 29.93 17.94
N GLU A 71 -3.63 29.23 17.02
CA GLU A 71 -3.05 29.78 15.78
C GLU A 71 -3.98 29.65 14.56
N ARG A 72 -5.27 29.33 14.79
CA ARG A 72 -6.31 29.19 13.76
C ARG A 72 -6.11 28.03 12.78
N ASN A 73 -5.24 27.07 13.10
CA ASN A 73 -5.12 25.84 12.31
C ASN A 73 -6.36 24.96 12.54
N PRO A 74 -6.97 24.37 11.49
CA PRO A 74 -8.05 23.40 11.64
C PRO A 74 -7.63 22.23 12.54
N VAL A 75 -8.52 21.81 13.45
CA VAL A 75 -8.31 20.66 14.35
C VAL A 75 -9.37 19.61 14.05
N ARG A 76 -8.94 18.48 13.49
CA ARG A 76 -9.81 17.34 13.21
C ARG A 76 -9.66 16.25 14.25
N TYR A 77 -10.78 15.65 14.64
CA TYR A 77 -10.84 14.47 15.49
C TYR A 77 -11.31 13.27 14.68
N LEU A 78 -10.64 12.13 14.89
CA LEU A 78 -10.98 10.84 14.32
C LEU A 78 -11.20 9.83 15.43
N ASN A 79 -12.41 9.27 15.53
CA ASN A 79 -12.72 8.15 16.43
C ASN A 79 -12.20 6.82 15.85
N PHE A 80 -10.89 6.75 15.63
CA PHE A 80 -10.24 5.72 14.82
C PHE A 80 -10.40 4.33 15.42
N GLY A 81 -10.26 4.22 16.74
CA GLY A 81 -10.34 2.98 17.48
C GLY A 81 -11.71 2.31 17.42
N ASN A 82 -12.78 3.12 17.36
CA ASN A 82 -14.16 2.63 17.27
C ASN A 82 -14.70 2.53 15.83
N MET A 83 -14.02 3.10 14.83
CA MET A 83 -14.42 3.03 13.42
C MET A 83 -14.69 1.59 12.94
N ASP A 84 -15.83 1.38 12.27
CA ASP A 84 -16.14 0.13 11.57
C ASP A 84 -15.51 0.12 10.16
N ALA A 85 -14.18 0.09 10.13
CA ALA A 85 -13.41 0.10 8.88
C ALA A 85 -13.75 -1.09 7.98
N LYS A 86 -14.10 -2.24 8.57
CA LYS A 86 -14.48 -3.44 7.82
C LYS A 86 -15.85 -3.28 7.16
N GLY A 87 -16.84 -2.77 7.89
CA GLY A 87 -18.15 -2.45 7.34
C GLY A 87 -18.07 -1.39 6.24
N LEU A 88 -17.26 -0.35 6.44
CA LEU A 88 -16.99 0.67 5.42
C LEU A 88 -16.42 0.05 4.15
N LEU A 89 -15.34 -0.73 4.24
CA LEU A 89 -14.73 -1.37 3.06
C LEU A 89 -15.64 -2.38 2.34
N LYS A 90 -16.65 -2.92 3.03
CA LYS A 90 -17.68 -3.77 2.40
C LYS A 90 -18.76 -2.97 1.67
N SER A 91 -18.83 -1.67 1.91
CA SER A 91 -19.95 -0.82 1.48
C SER A 91 -19.60 0.21 0.42
N VAL A 92 -18.30 0.44 0.20
CA VAL A 92 -17.83 1.52 -0.66
C VAL A 92 -16.71 1.02 -1.57
N LYS A 93 -16.68 1.52 -2.81
CA LYS A 93 -15.55 1.27 -3.70
C LYS A 93 -14.30 1.92 -3.13
N LYS A 94 -13.13 1.35 -3.42
CA LYS A 94 -11.84 1.88 -2.97
C LYS A 94 -11.64 3.34 -3.35
N ASN A 95 -11.92 3.69 -4.62
CA ASN A 95 -11.77 5.06 -5.12
C ASN A 95 -12.69 6.04 -4.38
N ASP A 96 -13.93 5.65 -4.09
CA ASP A 96 -14.87 6.50 -3.34
C ASP A 96 -14.41 6.70 -1.89
N CYS A 97 -13.82 5.68 -1.26
CA CYS A 97 -13.21 5.81 0.06
C CYS A 97 -12.09 6.86 0.05
N ILE A 98 -11.17 6.75 -0.90
CA ILE A 98 -10.04 7.69 -1.05
C ILE A 98 -10.55 9.10 -1.37
N LYS A 99 -11.46 9.23 -2.35
CA LYS A 99 -11.99 10.51 -2.80
C LYS A 99 -12.78 11.22 -1.70
N SER A 100 -13.45 10.48 -0.82
CA SER A 100 -14.11 11.04 0.37
C SER A 100 -13.12 11.61 1.37
N VAL A 101 -12.01 10.92 1.65
CA VAL A 101 -10.94 11.46 2.53
C VAL A 101 -10.26 12.67 1.90
N VAL A 102 -10.00 12.62 0.59
CA VAL A 102 -9.41 13.74 -0.16
C VAL A 102 -10.33 14.96 -0.15
N LYS A 103 -11.65 14.78 -0.28
CA LYS A 103 -12.61 15.88 -0.17
C LYS A 103 -12.51 16.62 1.16
N GLU A 104 -12.33 15.89 2.26
CA GLU A 104 -12.14 16.51 3.58
C GLU A 104 -10.81 17.27 3.69
N LEU A 105 -9.72 16.72 3.13
CA LEU A 105 -8.43 17.42 3.07
C LEU A 105 -8.50 18.70 2.23
N GLU A 106 -9.16 18.66 1.06
CA GLU A 106 -9.34 19.86 0.23
C GLU A 106 -10.24 20.88 0.92
N SER A 107 -11.29 20.45 1.63
CA SER A 107 -12.13 21.33 2.47
C SER A 107 -11.29 22.07 3.53
N ASP A 108 -10.34 21.38 4.17
CA ASP A 108 -9.41 22.02 5.10
C ASP A 108 -8.47 23.00 4.39
N VAL A 109 -7.99 22.66 3.19
CA VAL A 109 -7.18 23.58 2.36
C VAL A 109 -7.95 24.86 2.05
N GLN A 110 -9.23 24.76 1.67
CA GLN A 110 -10.06 25.93 1.39
C GLN A 110 -10.32 26.75 2.65
N THR A 111 -10.62 26.09 3.77
CA THR A 111 -10.80 26.76 5.07
C THR A 111 -9.55 27.53 5.47
N MET A 112 -8.37 26.93 5.33
CA MET A 112 -7.08 27.57 5.60
C MET A 112 -6.80 28.77 4.68
N LYS A 113 -7.12 28.66 3.38
CA LYS A 113 -7.00 29.77 2.42
C LYS A 113 -7.90 30.93 2.81
N GLN A 114 -9.16 30.65 3.13
CA GLN A 114 -10.13 31.67 3.55
C GLN A 114 -9.70 32.36 4.84
N LEU A 115 -9.28 31.59 5.86
CA LEU A 115 -8.78 32.14 7.10
C LEU A 115 -7.50 32.97 6.89
N SER A 116 -6.61 32.54 5.99
CA SER A 116 -5.41 33.32 5.68
C SER A 116 -5.76 34.67 5.07
N LYS A 117 -6.73 34.68 4.14
CA LYS A 117 -7.21 35.91 3.51
C LYS A 117 -7.88 36.86 4.50
N THR A 118 -8.74 36.35 5.39
CA THR A 118 -9.51 37.19 6.32
C THR A 118 -8.68 37.69 7.50
N THR A 119 -7.68 36.92 7.95
CA THR A 119 -6.85 37.29 9.10
C THR A 119 -5.54 37.98 8.72
N GLY A 120 -5.15 37.94 7.44
CA GLY A 120 -3.83 38.40 6.98
C GLY A 120 -2.66 37.54 7.47
N LYS A 121 -2.93 36.42 8.15
CA LYS A 121 -1.92 35.50 8.67
C LYS A 121 -1.75 34.31 7.74
N ASN A 122 -0.55 33.75 7.66
CA ASN A 122 -0.30 32.55 6.85
C ASN A 122 -0.76 31.28 7.58
N ILE A 123 -2.03 30.90 7.40
CA ILE A 123 -2.63 29.69 7.97
C ILE A 123 -2.59 28.61 6.90
N ASN A 124 -1.65 27.68 7.02
CA ASN A 124 -1.43 26.65 5.98
C ASN A 124 -1.17 25.24 6.53
N LYS A 125 -1.35 25.04 7.84
CA LYS A 125 -1.19 23.74 8.50
C LYS A 125 -2.46 23.29 9.22
N TRP A 126 -2.58 21.99 9.47
CA TRP A 126 -3.67 21.38 10.25
C TRP A 126 -3.15 20.52 11.39
N ILE A 127 -4.04 20.26 12.35
CA ILE A 127 -3.84 19.36 13.48
C ILE A 127 -4.86 18.22 13.39
N TYR A 128 -4.39 16.98 13.54
CA TYR A 128 -5.24 15.80 13.56
C TYR A 128 -5.10 15.06 14.89
N ILE A 129 -6.22 14.64 15.45
CA ILE A 129 -6.30 13.83 16.67
C ILE A 129 -6.88 12.48 16.27
N PHE A 130 -6.10 11.42 16.44
CA PHE A 130 -6.50 10.04 16.18
C PHE A 130 -6.70 9.34 17.52
N ASP A 131 -7.95 9.06 17.85
CA ASP A 131 -8.31 8.36 19.07
C ASP A 131 -8.31 6.86 18.83
N PHE A 132 -7.39 6.15 19.48
CA PHE A 132 -7.24 4.70 19.37
C PHE A 132 -7.98 3.94 20.48
N ASP A 133 -8.88 4.60 21.21
CA ASP A 133 -9.67 3.90 22.21
C ASP A 133 -10.51 2.77 21.59
N ASN A 134 -10.54 1.60 22.24
CA ASN A 134 -11.13 0.36 21.72
C ASN A 134 -10.54 -0.17 20.40
N TYR A 135 -9.36 0.29 19.97
CA TYR A 135 -8.66 -0.34 18.85
C TYR A 135 -8.17 -1.73 19.25
N THR A 136 -8.54 -2.76 18.49
CA THR A 136 -8.30 -4.17 18.85
C THR A 136 -7.25 -4.83 17.95
N PHE A 137 -6.72 -5.97 18.40
CA PHE A 137 -5.87 -6.84 17.59
C PHE A 137 -6.52 -7.21 16.25
N ALA A 138 -7.83 -7.50 16.24
CA ALA A 138 -8.56 -7.84 15.02
C ALA A 138 -8.55 -6.70 14.00
N LYS A 139 -8.68 -5.44 14.44
CA LYS A 139 -8.57 -4.27 13.56
C LYS A 139 -7.13 -4.07 13.08
N ALA A 140 -6.15 -4.22 13.97
CA ALA A 140 -4.72 -4.06 13.68
C ALA A 140 -4.18 -5.09 12.67
N THR A 141 -4.79 -6.27 12.59
CA THR A 141 -4.36 -7.37 11.71
C THR A 141 -5.28 -7.61 10.51
N HIS A 142 -6.39 -6.89 10.42
CA HIS A 142 -7.30 -7.02 9.29
C HIS A 142 -6.68 -6.41 8.02
N LYS A 143 -6.05 -7.27 7.23
CA LYS A 143 -5.24 -6.89 6.07
C LYS A 143 -5.91 -5.89 5.11
N PRO A 144 -7.18 -6.05 4.67
CA PRO A 144 -7.78 -5.09 3.75
C PRO A 144 -7.87 -3.66 4.32
N THR A 145 -8.22 -3.51 5.61
CA THR A 145 -8.31 -2.19 6.24
C THR A 145 -6.93 -1.57 6.47
N VAL A 146 -5.94 -2.38 6.84
CA VAL A 146 -4.54 -1.92 6.98
C VAL A 146 -3.97 -1.50 5.62
N GLN A 147 -4.26 -2.25 4.55
CA GLN A 147 -3.83 -1.90 3.20
C GLN A 147 -4.50 -0.62 2.69
N MET A 148 -5.80 -0.43 2.96
CA MET A 148 -6.46 0.84 2.64
C MET A 148 -5.84 2.01 3.40
N LEU A 149 -5.59 1.85 4.70
CA LEU A 149 -4.93 2.88 5.50
C LEU A 149 -3.54 3.22 4.96
N ALA A 150 -2.73 2.21 4.64
CA ALA A 150 -1.41 2.41 4.04
C ALA A 150 -1.51 3.21 2.73
N TYR A 151 -2.49 2.88 1.87
CA TYR A 151 -2.73 3.60 0.63
C TYR A 151 -3.14 5.07 0.87
N LEU A 152 -4.01 5.33 1.84
CA LEU A 152 -4.38 6.69 2.24
C LEU A 152 -3.18 7.49 2.74
N MET A 153 -2.31 6.88 3.55
CA MET A 153 -1.08 7.53 4.04
C MET A 153 -0.07 7.82 2.94
N MET A 154 0.09 6.90 1.97
CA MET A 154 0.93 7.14 0.79
C MET A 154 0.38 8.28 -0.07
N THR A 155 -0.95 8.32 -0.29
CA THR A 155 -1.62 9.40 -1.03
C THR A 155 -1.40 10.74 -0.33
N TYR A 156 -1.53 10.76 1.01
CA TYR A 156 -1.29 11.94 1.83
C TYR A 156 0.16 12.47 1.70
N GLU A 157 1.16 11.61 1.90
CA GLU A 157 2.59 11.98 1.81
C GLU A 157 3.01 12.45 0.41
N ALA A 158 2.40 11.89 -0.64
CA ALA A 158 2.71 12.25 -2.01
C ALA A 158 2.10 13.60 -2.45
N HIS A 159 0.92 13.96 -1.93
CA HIS A 159 0.12 15.06 -2.48
C HIS A 159 -0.16 16.21 -1.51
N TYR A 160 0.04 16.01 -0.20
CA TYR A 160 -0.15 17.05 0.82
C TYR A 160 1.13 17.35 1.61
N PRO A 161 2.28 17.57 0.92
CA PRO A 161 3.53 17.86 1.61
C PRO A 161 3.42 19.12 2.47
N GLU A 162 4.09 19.08 3.61
CA GLU A 162 4.23 20.23 4.49
C GLU A 162 2.88 20.86 4.91
N ARG A 163 1.83 20.05 5.11
CA ARG A 163 0.55 20.49 5.68
C ARG A 163 0.34 20.09 7.14
N LEU A 164 0.95 18.99 7.60
CA LEU A 164 0.83 18.61 9.01
C LEU A 164 1.55 19.61 9.92
N LYS A 165 0.85 20.09 10.95
CA LYS A 165 1.46 20.74 12.12
C LYS A 165 1.76 19.69 13.21
N LYS A 166 0.72 18.99 13.65
CA LYS A 166 0.80 17.93 14.66
C LYS A 166 -0.23 16.84 14.39
N ALA A 167 0.15 15.60 14.67
CA ALA A 167 -0.76 14.45 14.75
C ALA A 167 -0.69 13.88 16.17
N TYR A 168 -1.80 13.93 16.89
CA TYR A 168 -1.93 13.37 18.23
C TYR A 168 -2.53 11.97 18.12
N ILE A 169 -1.79 10.95 18.51
CA ILE A 169 -2.32 9.60 18.71
C ILE A 169 -2.64 9.49 20.20
N ILE A 170 -3.92 9.39 20.55
CA ILE A 170 -4.38 9.32 21.95
C ILE A 170 -4.98 7.95 22.22
N ASN A 171 -4.99 7.53 23.49
CA ASN A 171 -5.49 6.22 23.91
C ASN A 171 -4.78 5.05 23.20
N ALA A 172 -3.50 5.22 22.84
CA ALA A 172 -2.74 4.19 22.16
C ALA A 172 -2.47 2.99 23.08
N SER A 173 -2.83 1.80 22.61
CA SER A 173 -2.51 0.51 23.23
C SER A 173 -1.40 -0.20 22.46
N VAL A 174 -0.99 -1.39 22.90
CA VAL A 174 -0.03 -2.24 22.17
C VAL A 174 -0.49 -2.54 20.73
N TYR A 175 -1.80 -2.55 20.47
CA TYR A 175 -2.35 -2.80 19.13
C TYR A 175 -2.12 -1.62 18.16
N PHE A 176 -2.00 -0.39 18.67
CA PHE A 176 -1.53 0.73 17.85
C PHE A 176 -0.10 0.49 17.39
N THR A 177 0.80 0.02 18.27
CA THR A 177 2.20 -0.26 17.90
C THR A 177 2.30 -1.28 16.79
N LEU A 178 1.45 -2.32 16.79
CA LEU A 178 1.37 -3.30 15.71
C LEU A 178 1.00 -2.63 14.38
N LEU A 179 -0.06 -1.82 14.35
CA LEU A 179 -0.45 -1.07 13.15
C LEU A 179 0.65 -0.10 12.70
N PHE A 180 1.19 0.66 13.63
CA PHE A 180 2.19 1.69 13.37
C PHE A 180 3.47 1.08 12.80
N SER A 181 3.87 -0.11 13.21
CA SER A 181 5.02 -0.81 12.63
C SER A 181 4.89 -1.02 11.11
N VAL A 182 3.65 -1.19 10.62
CA VAL A 182 3.34 -1.40 9.19
C VAL A 182 3.31 -0.08 8.43
N VAL A 183 2.71 0.97 8.98
CA VAL A 183 2.54 2.25 8.27
C VAL A 183 3.70 3.23 8.47
N LYS A 184 4.48 3.10 9.54
CA LYS A 184 5.62 3.97 9.87
C LYS A 184 6.63 4.13 8.72
N PRO A 185 7.02 3.07 7.97
CA PRO A 185 7.94 3.20 6.84
C PRO A 185 7.41 4.05 5.68
N LEU A 186 6.10 4.33 5.64
CA LEU A 186 5.48 5.14 4.59
C LEU A 186 5.62 6.64 4.85
N PHE A 187 5.94 7.04 6.08
CA PHE A 187 6.04 8.44 6.47
C PHE A 187 7.43 9.01 6.24
N THR A 188 7.47 10.29 5.86
CA THR A 188 8.73 11.04 5.83
C THR A 188 9.19 11.37 7.26
N GLY A 189 10.49 11.61 7.44
CA GLY A 189 11.03 12.05 8.74
C GLY A 189 10.37 13.33 9.28
N ALA A 190 9.94 14.22 8.37
CA ALA A 190 9.22 15.45 8.72
C ALA A 190 7.79 15.21 9.24
N THR A 191 7.12 14.15 8.78
CA THR A 191 5.82 13.74 9.31
C THR A 191 6.00 13.02 10.64
N LEU A 192 6.96 12.09 10.71
CA LEU A 192 7.25 11.32 11.93
C LEU A 192 7.58 12.21 13.13
N SER A 193 8.35 13.29 12.93
CA SER A 193 8.69 14.23 14.01
C SER A 193 7.50 15.03 14.55
N LYS A 194 6.37 15.03 13.83
CA LYS A 194 5.13 15.74 14.20
C LYS A 194 4.07 14.83 14.82
N ILE A 195 4.34 13.52 14.88
CA ILE A 195 3.47 12.55 15.53
C ILE A 195 3.83 12.49 17.02
N SER A 196 2.87 12.80 17.88
CA SER A 196 2.97 12.63 19.33
C SER A 196 2.05 11.48 19.74
N ILE A 197 2.57 10.49 20.48
CA ILE A 197 1.83 9.27 20.86
C ILE A 197 1.65 9.24 22.38
N PHE A 198 0.41 9.04 22.81
CA PHE A 198 0.01 8.99 24.20
C PHE A 198 -0.81 7.73 24.49
N GLY A 199 -0.62 7.18 25.68
CA GLY A 199 -1.51 6.17 26.25
C GLY A 199 -2.83 6.80 26.72
N LYS A 200 -3.26 6.44 27.93
CA LYS A 200 -4.52 6.95 28.52
C LYS A 200 -4.40 8.35 29.13
N GLU A 201 -3.19 8.81 29.43
CA GLU A 201 -2.93 10.05 30.17
C GLU A 201 -1.99 11.00 29.40
N GLY A 202 -1.92 12.26 29.85
CA GLY A 202 -1.00 13.30 29.37
C GLY A 202 -1.40 13.98 28.06
N TRP A 203 -2.27 13.36 27.25
CA TRP A 203 -2.69 13.94 25.99
C TRP A 203 -3.66 15.12 26.16
N LYS A 204 -4.45 15.18 27.24
CA LYS A 204 -5.39 16.29 27.47
C LYS A 204 -4.65 17.60 27.67
N GLU A 205 -3.66 17.58 28.56
CA GLU A 205 -2.82 18.74 28.90
C GLU A 205 -2.06 19.22 27.66
N GLU A 206 -1.54 18.28 26.86
CA GLU A 206 -0.89 18.58 25.59
C GLU A 206 -1.83 19.25 24.58
N LEU A 207 -3.06 18.73 24.40
CA LEU A 207 -4.03 19.35 23.49
C LEU A 207 -4.36 20.79 23.90
N LEU A 208 -4.51 21.06 25.20
CA LEU A 208 -4.80 22.40 25.73
C LEU A 208 -3.65 23.40 25.56
N GLN A 209 -2.42 22.94 25.33
CA GLN A 209 -1.33 23.84 24.94
C GLN A 209 -1.64 24.50 23.58
N HIS A 210 -2.30 23.78 22.67
CA HIS A 210 -2.51 24.22 21.29
C HIS A 210 -3.94 24.68 20.97
N VAL A 211 -4.94 24.20 21.70
CA VAL A 211 -6.37 24.51 21.48
C VAL A 211 -6.90 25.25 22.70
N ASP A 212 -7.76 26.26 22.48
CA ASP A 212 -8.43 26.94 23.60
C ASP A 212 -9.40 25.96 24.29
N PRO A 213 -9.40 25.87 25.64
CA PRO A 213 -10.35 25.03 26.36
C PRO A 213 -11.80 25.25 25.93
N LYS A 214 -12.21 26.49 25.62
CA LYS A 214 -13.60 26.81 25.21
C LYS A 214 -13.99 26.25 23.85
N GLU A 215 -13.02 25.99 22.98
CA GLU A 215 -13.23 25.45 21.63
C GLU A 215 -13.19 23.92 21.61
N LEU A 216 -12.41 23.32 22.50
CA LEU A 216 -12.20 21.88 22.56
C LEU A 216 -13.33 21.16 23.32
N PRO A 217 -13.93 20.09 22.76
CA PRO A 217 -14.92 19.27 23.46
C PRO A 217 -14.45 18.78 24.83
N ALA A 218 -15.36 18.77 25.81
CA ALA A 218 -15.05 18.42 27.20
C ALA A 218 -14.49 17.01 27.35
N PHE A 219 -14.97 16.03 26.56
CA PHE A 219 -14.40 14.68 26.59
C PHE A 219 -12.93 14.61 26.14
N LEU A 220 -12.44 15.62 25.40
CA LEU A 220 -11.04 15.78 24.99
C LEU A 220 -10.23 16.66 25.95
N GLY A 221 -10.78 17.01 27.12
CA GLY A 221 -10.11 17.82 28.14
C GLY A 221 -10.42 19.32 28.06
N GLY A 222 -11.26 19.77 27.13
CA GLY A 222 -11.72 21.15 27.07
C GLY A 222 -12.94 21.45 27.94
N ALA A 223 -13.66 22.50 27.59
CA ALA A 223 -14.85 22.99 28.28
C ALA A 223 -16.08 23.07 27.34
N ARG A 224 -15.92 22.81 26.04
CA ARG A 224 -17.03 22.85 25.09
C ARG A 224 -17.99 21.68 25.33
N VAL A 225 -19.26 21.99 25.40
CA VAL A 225 -20.39 21.04 25.43
C VAL A 225 -21.42 21.46 24.40
N ASP A 226 -22.30 20.55 23.99
CA ASP A 226 -23.46 20.90 23.16
C ASP A 226 -24.50 21.72 23.96
N PRO A 227 -25.49 22.36 23.30
CA PRO A 227 -26.52 23.15 23.98
C PRO A 227 -27.31 22.39 25.08
N ASP A 228 -27.39 21.06 24.96
CA ASP A 228 -28.02 20.16 25.95
C ASP A 228 -27.07 19.75 27.09
N GLY A 229 -25.84 20.25 27.12
CA GLY A 229 -24.81 19.92 28.10
C GLY A 229 -24.01 18.65 27.77
N ASN A 230 -24.22 18.01 26.61
CA ASN A 230 -23.52 16.78 26.27
C ASN A 230 -22.01 17.02 26.03
N PRO A 231 -21.11 16.41 26.82
CA PRO A 231 -19.68 16.67 26.74
C PRO A 231 -19.01 16.04 25.51
N LYS A 232 -19.70 15.16 24.78
CA LYS A 232 -19.20 14.54 23.54
C LYS A 232 -19.43 15.41 22.29
N CYS A 233 -20.25 16.45 22.41
CA CYS A 233 -20.62 17.36 21.34
C CYS A 233 -21.08 16.68 20.02
N PRO A 234 -22.08 15.77 20.04
CA PRO A 234 -22.57 15.10 18.84
C PRO A 234 -23.02 16.04 17.71
N SER A 235 -23.34 17.31 17.99
CA SER A 235 -23.65 18.32 16.98
C SER A 235 -22.49 18.59 16.01
N VAL A 236 -21.25 18.35 16.45
CA VAL A 236 -20.04 18.55 15.63
C VAL A 236 -19.13 17.32 15.56
N VAL A 237 -19.25 16.37 16.49
CA VAL A 237 -18.42 15.17 16.56
C VAL A 237 -19.17 13.98 15.98
N ASN A 238 -18.71 13.50 14.82
CA ASN A 238 -19.10 12.21 14.28
C ASN A 238 -18.31 11.09 14.96
N LEU A 239 -18.99 10.35 15.84
CA LEU A 239 -18.41 9.18 16.50
C LEU A 239 -18.45 7.91 15.64
N GLY A 240 -19.10 7.97 14.47
CA GLY A 240 -19.28 6.87 13.53
C GLY A 240 -20.36 5.92 14.01
N GLY A 241 -20.12 4.63 13.81
CA GLY A 241 -21.02 3.55 14.20
C GLY A 241 -20.74 2.30 13.41
N LEU A 242 -21.46 1.22 13.75
CA LEU A 242 -21.47 0.02 12.91
C LEU A 242 -22.16 0.34 11.59
N VAL A 243 -21.54 -0.05 10.48
CA VAL A 243 -22.16 0.14 9.17
C VAL A 243 -23.26 -0.91 9.00
N PRO A 244 -24.53 -0.51 8.76
CA PRO A 244 -25.61 -1.47 8.57
C PRO A 244 -25.33 -2.39 7.37
N PRO A 245 -25.62 -3.71 7.46
CA PRO A 245 -25.42 -4.64 6.36
C PRO A 245 -26.16 -4.28 5.07
N SER A 246 -27.21 -3.44 5.15
CA SER A 246 -27.93 -2.92 3.98
C SER A 246 -27.04 -2.07 3.06
N TYR A 247 -25.94 -1.51 3.57
CA TYR A 247 -24.95 -0.79 2.76
C TYR A 247 -23.90 -1.71 2.12
N TYR A 248 -23.78 -2.97 2.57
CA TYR A 248 -22.73 -3.85 2.07
C TYR A 248 -23.04 -4.24 0.62
N LEU A 249 -22.07 -4.00 -0.26
CA LEU A 249 -22.16 -4.30 -1.68
C LEU A 249 -22.40 -5.80 -1.93
N ARG A 250 -21.91 -6.67 -1.03
CA ARG A 250 -22.00 -8.14 -1.13
C ARG A 250 -23.23 -8.83 -0.51
N SER A 251 -23.88 -8.26 0.51
CA SER A 251 -24.96 -8.97 1.23
C SER A 251 -26.36 -8.64 0.73
N SER A 252 -26.47 -8.03 -0.45
CA SER A 252 -27.75 -7.75 -1.07
C SER A 252 -28.06 -8.81 -2.13
N ASN A 253 -29.35 -9.05 -2.39
CA ASN A 253 -29.84 -9.76 -3.59
C ASN A 253 -29.39 -9.08 -4.92
N LYS A 254 -28.56 -8.02 -4.85
CA LYS A 254 -27.99 -7.29 -5.98
C LYS A 254 -26.62 -7.81 -6.44
N ARG A 255 -26.04 -8.86 -5.82
CA ARG A 255 -24.83 -9.51 -6.35
C ARG A 255 -25.06 -9.89 -7.80
N LEU A 256 -24.08 -9.63 -8.66
CA LEU A 256 -24.21 -9.88 -10.08
C LEU A 256 -24.41 -11.38 -10.35
N CYS A 257 -23.78 -12.27 -9.59
CA CYS A 257 -23.98 -13.72 -9.72
C CYS A 257 -25.44 -14.20 -9.57
N HIS A 258 -26.32 -13.39 -8.97
CA HIS A 258 -27.74 -13.69 -8.78
C HIS A 258 -28.66 -12.92 -9.76
N GLN A 259 -28.11 -12.08 -10.63
CA GLN A 259 -28.88 -11.27 -11.58
C GLN A 259 -29.16 -12.03 -12.89
N PRO A 260 -30.30 -11.78 -13.55
CA PRO A 260 -30.62 -12.43 -14.83
C PRO A 260 -29.66 -12.01 -15.94
N GLY A 261 -29.33 -12.96 -16.82
CA GLY A 261 -28.44 -12.73 -17.97
C GLY A 261 -26.95 -12.69 -17.65
N VAL A 262 -26.56 -13.00 -16.41
CA VAL A 262 -25.17 -13.04 -15.98
C VAL A 262 -24.53 -14.39 -16.31
N LYS A 263 -23.31 -14.33 -16.82
CA LYS A 263 -22.51 -15.49 -17.21
C LYS A 263 -21.37 -15.70 -16.23
N LYS A 264 -21.00 -16.97 -16.05
CA LYS A 264 -19.87 -17.38 -15.22
C LYS A 264 -18.70 -17.77 -16.11
N LEU A 265 -17.52 -17.26 -15.78
CA LEU A 265 -16.26 -17.51 -16.46
C LEU A 265 -15.19 -17.90 -15.45
N GLN A 266 -14.31 -18.82 -15.84
CA GLN A 266 -13.11 -19.14 -15.08
C GLN A 266 -11.85 -18.70 -15.82
N VAL A 267 -10.95 -18.04 -15.10
CA VAL A 267 -9.63 -17.65 -15.60
C VAL A 267 -8.58 -18.42 -14.81
N SER A 268 -8.00 -19.43 -15.44
CA SER A 268 -6.95 -20.27 -14.87
C SER A 268 -5.76 -19.44 -14.42
N ARG A 269 -4.98 -19.98 -13.47
CA ARG A 269 -3.69 -19.37 -13.08
C ARG A 269 -2.79 -19.16 -14.31
N MET A 270 -1.96 -18.12 -14.27
CA MET A 270 -1.00 -17.84 -15.34
C MET A 270 -1.63 -17.68 -16.74
N SER A 271 -2.93 -17.36 -16.84
CA SER A 271 -3.68 -17.33 -18.11
C SER A 271 -4.51 -16.06 -18.28
N LYS A 272 -5.09 -15.90 -19.47
CA LYS A 272 -6.03 -14.83 -19.80
C LYS A 272 -7.25 -15.39 -20.52
N VAL A 273 -8.39 -14.73 -20.41
CA VAL A 273 -9.60 -15.04 -21.17
C VAL A 273 -10.17 -13.77 -21.77
N ASN A 274 -10.62 -13.88 -23.02
CA ASN A 274 -11.15 -12.77 -23.80
C ASN A 274 -12.66 -12.96 -24.04
N ILE A 275 -13.43 -11.89 -23.81
CA ILE A 275 -14.81 -11.78 -24.27
C ILE A 275 -14.81 -10.83 -25.46
N THR A 276 -15.28 -11.31 -26.61
CA THR A 276 -15.31 -10.58 -27.87
C THR A 276 -16.71 -10.01 -28.13
N LEU A 277 -16.76 -8.74 -28.50
CA LEU A 277 -17.94 -7.95 -28.83
C LEU A 277 -17.76 -7.44 -30.26
N ASP A 278 -18.52 -7.99 -31.20
CA ASP A 278 -18.48 -7.52 -32.59
C ASP A 278 -19.43 -6.31 -32.74
N VAL A 279 -18.89 -5.20 -33.23
CA VAL A 279 -19.62 -3.94 -33.42
C VAL A 279 -19.62 -3.62 -34.91
N GLU A 280 -20.82 -3.57 -35.49
CA GLU A 280 -21.01 -3.32 -36.92
C GLU A 280 -21.28 -1.84 -37.21
N GLU A 281 -21.92 -1.13 -36.28
CA GLU A 281 -22.38 0.24 -36.46
C GLU A 281 -21.54 1.24 -35.65
N PRO A 282 -20.92 2.25 -36.30
CA PRO A 282 -20.27 3.37 -35.61
C PRO A 282 -21.24 4.10 -34.68
N GLY A 283 -20.74 4.54 -33.53
CA GLY A 283 -21.55 5.22 -32.51
C GLY A 283 -22.31 4.27 -31.57
N SER A 284 -22.21 2.96 -31.76
CA SER A 284 -22.66 1.96 -30.78
C SER A 284 -21.91 2.13 -29.45
N HIS A 285 -22.47 1.63 -28.35
CA HIS A 285 -21.80 1.57 -27.06
C HIS A 285 -21.63 0.13 -26.63
N ILE A 286 -20.49 -0.22 -26.04
CA ILE A 286 -20.38 -1.44 -25.26
C ILE A 286 -20.60 -1.10 -23.78
N GLU A 287 -21.37 -1.92 -23.10
CA GLU A 287 -21.56 -1.85 -21.65
C GLU A 287 -21.13 -3.18 -21.04
N TRP A 288 -20.40 -3.12 -19.94
CA TRP A 288 -20.02 -4.31 -19.20
C TRP A 288 -20.22 -4.10 -17.71
N GLU A 289 -20.42 -5.23 -17.05
CA GLU A 289 -20.27 -5.35 -15.62
C GLU A 289 -19.73 -6.73 -15.25
N PHE A 290 -18.92 -6.79 -14.20
CA PHE A 290 -18.42 -8.05 -13.68
C PHE A 290 -18.12 -7.98 -12.19
N GLU A 291 -18.14 -9.14 -11.55
CA GLU A 291 -17.63 -9.35 -10.20
C GLU A 291 -16.75 -10.60 -10.18
N THR A 292 -15.77 -10.63 -9.27
CA THR A 292 -14.99 -11.85 -9.01
C THR A 292 -15.47 -12.49 -7.72
N GLU A 293 -15.48 -13.82 -7.66
CA GLU A 293 -15.83 -14.52 -6.42
C GLU A 293 -14.82 -14.17 -5.31
N ASN A 294 -13.53 -14.13 -5.66
CA ASN A 294 -12.44 -13.82 -4.74
C ASN A 294 -11.27 -13.09 -5.42
N LYS A 295 -10.65 -12.16 -4.68
CA LYS A 295 -9.44 -11.40 -5.07
C LYS A 295 -9.61 -10.54 -6.33
N ASP A 296 -8.59 -9.77 -6.66
CA ASP A 296 -8.58 -8.94 -7.87
C ASP A 296 -8.48 -9.76 -9.16
N ILE A 297 -8.74 -9.13 -10.30
CA ILE A 297 -8.45 -9.65 -11.65
C ILE A 297 -7.80 -8.53 -12.47
N GLY A 298 -6.88 -8.85 -13.38
CA GLY A 298 -6.43 -7.88 -14.38
C GLY A 298 -7.54 -7.66 -15.41
N PHE A 299 -7.90 -6.43 -15.71
CA PHE A 299 -8.94 -6.11 -16.69
C PHE A 299 -8.47 -4.98 -17.61
N GLY A 300 -8.76 -5.11 -18.91
CA GLY A 300 -8.53 -4.07 -19.91
C GLY A 300 -9.47 -4.23 -21.11
N LEU A 301 -9.62 -3.16 -21.89
CA LEU A 301 -10.40 -3.15 -23.13
C LEU A 301 -9.46 -2.95 -24.32
N TYR A 302 -9.62 -3.79 -25.32
CA TYR A 302 -8.82 -3.77 -26.54
C TYR A 302 -9.73 -3.73 -27.77
N PHE A 303 -9.17 -3.27 -28.90
CA PHE A 303 -9.84 -3.23 -30.19
C PHE A 303 -9.00 -3.92 -31.25
N GLN A 304 -9.67 -4.61 -32.14
CA GLN A 304 -9.12 -5.22 -33.33
C GLN A 304 -9.99 -4.85 -34.53
N SER A 305 -9.40 -4.21 -35.54
CA SER A 305 -10.13 -3.83 -36.74
C SER A 305 -10.42 -5.06 -37.61
N ILE A 306 -11.45 -4.96 -38.45
CA ILE A 306 -11.81 -6.00 -39.42
C ILE A 306 -10.63 -6.31 -40.36
N ASP A 307 -9.88 -5.29 -40.77
CA ASP A 307 -8.70 -5.45 -41.64
C ASP A 307 -7.59 -6.26 -40.96
N THR A 308 -7.31 -5.99 -39.67
CA THR A 308 -6.29 -6.76 -38.92
C THR A 308 -6.69 -8.22 -38.67
N LEU A 309 -7.99 -8.51 -38.58
CA LEU A 309 -8.51 -9.88 -38.49
C LEU A 309 -8.28 -10.65 -39.80
N GLN A 310 -8.42 -9.98 -40.95
CA GLN A 310 -8.20 -10.57 -42.27
C GLN A 310 -6.71 -10.83 -42.55
N GLU A 311 -5.83 -9.95 -42.07
CA GLU A 311 -4.37 -10.07 -42.26
C GLU A 311 -3.67 -11.05 -41.28
N LYS A 312 -4.41 -11.70 -40.35
CA LYS A 312 -3.85 -12.54 -39.26
C LYS A 312 -2.79 -11.83 -38.42
N GLN A 313 -2.84 -10.51 -38.31
CA GLN A 313 -1.97 -9.76 -37.40
C GLN A 313 -2.60 -9.70 -36.01
N ASP A 314 -1.86 -10.17 -35.00
CA ASP A 314 -2.31 -10.22 -33.60
C ASP A 314 -2.13 -8.85 -32.89
N LYS A 315 -2.34 -7.75 -33.62
CA LYS A 315 -2.09 -6.40 -33.13
C LYS A 315 -3.37 -5.84 -32.51
N LEU A 316 -3.47 -5.96 -31.19
CA LEU A 316 -4.54 -5.36 -30.39
C LEU A 316 -4.22 -3.90 -30.07
N GLN A 317 -5.12 -2.99 -30.40
CA GLN A 317 -5.08 -1.61 -29.92
C GLN A 317 -5.63 -1.57 -28.50
N GLU A 318 -4.87 -1.02 -27.55
CA GLU A 318 -5.34 -0.82 -26.18
C GLU A 318 -6.23 0.43 -26.11
N LEU A 319 -7.48 0.26 -25.69
CA LEU A 319 -8.45 1.35 -25.49
C LEU A 319 -8.56 1.74 -24.03
N ILE A 320 -8.69 0.74 -23.14
CA ILE A 320 -8.63 0.94 -21.69
C ILE A 320 -7.43 0.17 -21.16
N PRO A 321 -6.42 0.86 -20.60
CA PRO A 321 -5.23 0.22 -20.08
C PRO A 321 -5.53 -0.83 -19.05
N LYS A 322 -4.78 -1.94 -19.11
CA LYS A 322 -4.95 -3.02 -18.15
C LYS A 322 -4.68 -2.57 -16.72
N GLN A 323 -5.65 -2.78 -15.83
CA GLN A 323 -5.54 -2.48 -14.40
C GLN A 323 -5.90 -3.71 -13.56
N ARG A 324 -5.33 -3.81 -12.35
CA ARG A 324 -5.77 -4.81 -11.36
C ARG A 324 -6.98 -4.27 -10.63
N VAL A 325 -8.10 -4.96 -10.74
CA VAL A 325 -9.38 -4.50 -10.24
C VAL A 325 -9.89 -5.45 -9.17
N GLU A 326 -10.24 -4.91 -8.00
CA GLU A 326 -10.74 -5.68 -6.85
C GLU A 326 -12.24 -5.96 -6.98
N ALA A 327 -12.65 -6.55 -8.11
CA ALA A 327 -14.05 -6.82 -8.46
C ALA A 327 -14.79 -7.80 -7.50
N HIS A 328 -14.07 -8.35 -6.51
CA HIS A 328 -14.64 -9.11 -5.42
C HIS A 328 -15.21 -8.18 -4.34
N MET A 329 -14.67 -6.98 -4.16
CA MET A 329 -15.14 -6.04 -3.15
C MET A 329 -16.37 -5.27 -3.62
N ALA A 330 -16.43 -4.92 -4.91
CA ALA A 330 -17.52 -4.22 -5.55
C ALA A 330 -17.66 -4.68 -7.01
N CYS A 331 -18.89 -4.71 -7.54
CA CYS A 331 -19.10 -4.95 -8.96
C CYS A 331 -18.48 -3.82 -9.78
N GLU A 332 -17.71 -4.22 -10.78
CA GLU A 332 -17.09 -3.33 -11.74
C GLU A 332 -18.02 -3.15 -12.91
N THR A 333 -18.20 -1.90 -13.34
CA THR A 333 -19.13 -1.52 -14.39
C THR A 333 -18.44 -0.50 -15.29
N GLY A 334 -18.69 -0.54 -16.58
CA GLY A 334 -18.18 0.48 -17.48
C GLY A 334 -18.89 0.50 -18.81
N MET A 335 -18.64 1.56 -19.56
CA MET A 335 -19.13 1.72 -20.92
C MET A 335 -18.06 2.34 -21.81
N PHE A 336 -18.12 2.08 -23.10
CA PHE A 336 -17.23 2.67 -24.09
C PHE A 336 -17.99 2.90 -25.39
N GLN A 337 -17.84 4.09 -25.97
CA GLN A 337 -18.44 4.44 -27.26
C GLN A 337 -17.54 3.95 -28.39
N CYS A 338 -18.09 3.14 -29.28
CA CYS A 338 -17.39 2.50 -30.39
C CYS A 338 -17.48 3.40 -31.63
N GLU A 339 -16.42 4.14 -31.92
CA GLU A 339 -16.37 5.01 -33.12
C GLU A 339 -16.14 4.24 -34.42
N ILE A 340 -15.55 3.04 -34.34
CA ILE A 340 -15.11 2.27 -35.50
C ILE A 340 -15.69 0.85 -35.44
N PRO A 341 -16.25 0.31 -36.54
CA PRO A 341 -16.67 -1.08 -36.61
C PRO A 341 -15.49 -2.05 -36.45
N GLY A 342 -15.72 -3.16 -35.76
CA GLY A 342 -14.71 -4.19 -35.51
C GLY A 342 -14.97 -4.96 -34.23
N THR A 343 -13.96 -5.71 -33.78
CA THR A 343 -14.08 -6.56 -32.60
C THR A 343 -13.46 -5.87 -31.39
N TYR A 344 -14.29 -5.62 -30.38
CA TYR A 344 -13.89 -5.12 -29.08
C TYR A 344 -13.68 -6.29 -28.12
N ILE A 345 -12.64 -6.23 -27.29
CA ILE A 345 -12.21 -7.36 -26.46
C ILE A 345 -12.08 -6.93 -25.00
N LEU A 346 -12.93 -7.50 -24.15
CA LEU A 346 -12.77 -7.44 -22.70
C LEU A 346 -11.80 -8.54 -22.29
N MET A 347 -10.59 -8.16 -21.85
CA MET A 347 -9.55 -9.11 -21.46
C MET A 347 -9.48 -9.25 -19.94
N PHE A 348 -9.73 -10.46 -19.44
CA PHE A 348 -9.50 -10.83 -18.06
C PHE A 348 -8.16 -11.55 -17.91
N ASP A 349 -7.25 -10.99 -17.12
CA ASP A 349 -5.86 -11.40 -17.00
C ASP A 349 -5.56 -11.91 -15.57
N ASN A 350 -5.20 -13.20 -15.49
CA ASN A 350 -4.75 -13.86 -14.26
C ASN A 350 -3.29 -14.35 -14.38
N THR A 351 -2.48 -13.72 -15.24
CA THR A 351 -1.08 -14.11 -15.48
C THR A 351 -0.16 -13.92 -14.27
N TYR A 352 -0.62 -13.18 -13.26
CA TYR A 352 0.15 -12.88 -12.04
C TYR A 352 -0.17 -13.80 -10.85
N SER A 353 -1.24 -14.61 -10.90
CA SER A 353 -1.54 -15.53 -9.81
C SER A 353 -0.86 -16.89 -10.04
N TRP A 354 0.02 -17.27 -9.12
CA TRP A 354 0.76 -18.53 -9.20
C TRP A 354 -0.03 -19.74 -8.69
N LEU A 355 -0.91 -19.52 -7.72
CA LEU A 355 -1.58 -20.59 -6.97
C LEU A 355 -3.09 -20.71 -7.23
N GLN A 356 -3.74 -19.65 -7.73
CA GLN A 356 -5.19 -19.57 -7.72
C GLN A 356 -5.77 -19.23 -9.09
N GLN A 357 -6.78 -20.00 -9.49
CA GLN A 357 -7.72 -19.61 -10.54
C GLN A 357 -8.70 -18.55 -10.02
N LYS A 358 -9.35 -17.84 -10.94
CA LYS A 358 -10.33 -16.79 -10.62
C LYS A 358 -11.65 -17.12 -11.28
N GLU A 359 -12.72 -16.92 -10.52
CA GLU A 359 -14.08 -17.06 -11.00
C GLU A 359 -14.70 -15.67 -11.15
N ILE A 360 -15.26 -15.42 -12.33
CA ILE A 360 -15.79 -14.12 -12.75
C ILE A 360 -17.25 -14.33 -13.13
N PHE A 361 -18.14 -13.52 -12.58
CA PHE A 361 -19.50 -13.37 -13.04
C PHE A 361 -19.57 -12.08 -13.84
N PHE A 362 -20.06 -12.12 -15.07
CA PHE A 362 -20.06 -10.95 -15.95
C PHE A 362 -21.31 -10.86 -16.82
N ARG A 363 -21.60 -9.65 -17.27
CA ARG A 363 -22.57 -9.34 -18.31
C ARG A 363 -21.94 -8.28 -19.23
N ALA A 364 -22.04 -8.48 -20.52
CA ALA A 364 -21.55 -7.54 -21.51
C ALA A 364 -22.53 -7.46 -22.68
N ILE A 365 -22.81 -6.26 -23.15
CA ILE A 365 -23.77 -5.99 -24.23
C ILE A 365 -23.21 -4.94 -25.19
N VAL A 366 -23.63 -5.02 -26.45
CA VAL A 366 -23.51 -3.94 -27.43
C VAL A 366 -24.87 -3.24 -27.51
N VAL A 367 -24.89 -1.92 -27.44
CA VAL A 367 -26.06 -1.06 -27.59
C VAL A 367 -25.89 -0.27 -28.88
N ARG A 368 -26.71 -0.56 -29.89
CA ARG A 368 -26.70 0.17 -31.17
C ARG A 368 -27.19 1.61 -30.99
N PRO A 369 -26.90 2.53 -31.92
CA PRO A 369 -27.45 3.90 -31.90
C PRO A 369 -28.98 3.95 -31.86
N THR A 370 -29.64 2.92 -32.41
CA THR A 370 -31.10 2.74 -32.37
C THR A 370 -31.65 2.39 -30.98
N GLY A 371 -30.78 2.04 -30.02
CA GLY A 371 -31.14 1.56 -28.68
C GLY A 371 -31.30 0.05 -28.56
N GLU A 372 -31.14 -0.70 -29.65
CA GLU A 372 -31.17 -2.17 -29.64
C GLU A 372 -29.99 -2.75 -28.83
N LYS A 373 -30.27 -3.75 -27.98
CA LYS A 373 -29.28 -4.38 -27.09
C LYS A 373 -28.95 -5.81 -27.54
N ILE A 374 -27.68 -6.06 -27.82
CA ILE A 374 -27.14 -7.36 -28.26
C ILE A 374 -26.28 -7.93 -27.13
N SER A 375 -26.74 -9.02 -26.51
CA SER A 375 -25.98 -9.71 -25.45
C SER A 375 -24.94 -10.66 -26.03
N VAL A 376 -23.73 -10.65 -25.47
CA VAL A 376 -22.65 -11.53 -25.95
C VAL A 376 -22.96 -12.99 -25.65
N LEU A 377 -22.91 -13.86 -26.66
CA LEU A 377 -23.13 -15.30 -26.51
C LEU A 377 -21.86 -16.11 -26.21
N HIS A 378 -20.66 -15.68 -26.65
CA HIS A 378 -19.45 -16.53 -26.67
C HIS A 378 -18.24 -15.94 -25.92
N SER A 379 -17.50 -16.80 -25.20
CA SER A 379 -16.18 -16.51 -24.62
C SER A 379 -15.12 -17.38 -25.29
N LYS A 380 -13.96 -16.83 -25.68
CA LYS A 380 -12.82 -17.59 -26.21
C LYS A 380 -11.67 -17.61 -25.20
N ALA A 381 -11.27 -18.79 -24.74
CA ALA A 381 -10.09 -18.95 -23.89
C ALA A 381 -8.82 -18.89 -24.73
N ALA A 382 -7.88 -17.99 -24.40
CA ALA A 382 -6.56 -17.96 -25.02
C ALA A 382 -5.63 -18.90 -24.23
N HIS A 383 -5.08 -19.94 -24.87
CA HIS A 383 -4.11 -20.85 -24.24
C HIS A 383 -2.70 -20.23 -24.23
N SER A 384 -2.06 -20.18 -23.07
CA SER A 384 -0.67 -19.72 -22.94
C SER A 384 0.29 -20.72 -23.58
N PHE A 385 1.07 -20.29 -24.57
CA PHE A 385 2.18 -21.07 -25.14
C PHE A 385 3.27 -21.33 -24.09
N ASN A 386 3.28 -22.53 -23.51
CA ASN A 386 4.44 -23.05 -22.79
C ASN A 386 5.20 -24.02 -23.71
N LYS A 387 6.29 -23.55 -24.35
CA LYS A 387 7.21 -24.44 -25.06
C LYS A 387 8.40 -24.77 -24.14
N ARG A 388 8.34 -25.89 -23.43
CA ARG A 388 9.50 -26.52 -22.78
C ARG A 388 10.18 -27.48 -23.78
N ARG A 389 11.50 -27.31 -23.90
CA ARG A 389 12.48 -28.17 -24.59
C ARG A 389 12.38 -29.64 -24.19
N GLN A 390 12.60 -30.54 -25.14
CA GLN A 390 13.36 -31.83 -25.14
C GLN A 390 13.22 -32.41 -26.58
N LEU A 391 14.19 -32.97 -27.30
CA LEU A 391 15.58 -33.41 -27.10
C LEU A 391 16.26 -33.53 -28.49
N GLN A 392 17.60 -33.45 -28.51
CA GLN A 392 18.60 -34.10 -29.39
C GLN A 392 18.46 -33.97 -30.94
N ASN A 393 19.49 -33.90 -31.78
CA ASN A 393 20.95 -33.90 -31.71
C ASN A 393 21.40 -33.71 -33.17
N ASN A 394 22.33 -32.79 -33.50
CA ASN A 394 23.59 -33.12 -34.17
C ASN A 394 24.37 -31.89 -34.67
N SER A 395 25.69 -32.05 -34.58
CA SER A 395 26.79 -31.39 -35.28
C SER A 395 27.08 -29.90 -35.03
N SER A 396 28.11 -29.71 -34.20
CA SER A 396 29.37 -29.02 -34.53
C SER A 396 29.32 -27.65 -35.22
N SER A 397 29.70 -26.60 -34.48
CA SER A 397 31.00 -25.93 -34.65
C SER A 397 31.07 -24.68 -33.78
N ARG A 398 32.27 -24.45 -33.26
CA ARG A 398 32.65 -23.35 -32.37
C ARG A 398 33.24 -22.24 -33.24
N ILE A 399 32.62 -21.06 -33.29
CA ILE A 399 33.22 -19.83 -33.82
C ILE A 399 32.81 -18.67 -32.88
N GLU A 400 33.79 -17.92 -32.40
CA GLU A 400 33.66 -16.74 -31.55
C GLU A 400 33.04 -15.55 -32.29
N PRO A 401 32.36 -14.61 -31.62
CA PRO A 401 32.08 -13.30 -32.18
C PRO A 401 33.20 -12.30 -31.82
N LYS A 402 33.98 -11.94 -32.84
CA LYS A 402 34.65 -10.63 -32.93
C LYS A 402 33.63 -9.57 -33.39
N ASP A 403 33.87 -8.36 -32.91
CA ASP A 403 33.45 -7.07 -33.44
C ASP A 403 31.95 -6.70 -33.36
N THR A 404 31.64 -5.88 -32.35
CA THR A 404 30.80 -4.69 -32.52
C THR A 404 31.11 -3.70 -31.40
N GLU A 405 32.30 -3.10 -31.51
CA GLU A 405 32.60 -1.81 -30.90
C GLU A 405 31.94 -0.74 -31.79
N GLN A 406 30.96 -0.01 -31.26
CA GLN A 406 30.71 1.42 -31.47
C GLN A 406 29.25 1.75 -31.08
N PHE A 407 29.08 2.94 -30.51
CA PHE A 407 27.86 3.55 -29.97
C PHE A 407 27.49 3.21 -28.52
N SER A 408 28.16 3.89 -27.58
CA SER A 408 27.47 4.84 -26.69
C SER A 408 28.44 5.48 -25.68
N THR A 409 29.30 6.36 -26.18
CA THR A 409 29.96 7.37 -25.35
C THR A 409 29.28 8.69 -25.63
N LEU A 410 28.33 9.11 -24.80
CA LEU A 410 28.12 10.50 -24.43
C LEU A 410 27.10 10.57 -23.28
N ILE A 411 27.36 11.47 -22.33
CA ILE A 411 26.55 11.86 -21.17
C ILE A 411 26.69 10.98 -19.91
N PHE A 412 27.76 11.23 -19.12
CA PHE A 412 27.64 11.91 -17.82
C PHE A 412 29.04 12.08 -17.16
N LYS A 413 29.77 13.10 -17.61
CA LYS A 413 30.83 13.76 -16.83
C LYS A 413 30.19 14.95 -16.10
N LYS A 414 29.90 14.80 -14.81
CA LYS A 414 30.06 15.83 -13.75
C LYS A 414 29.34 15.37 -12.48
N LYS A 415 30.11 14.82 -11.55
CA LYS A 415 30.01 15.09 -10.11
C LYS A 415 31.22 14.48 -9.38
N GLU A 416 32.40 14.96 -9.75
CA GLU A 416 33.49 15.05 -8.78
C GLU A 416 33.33 16.36 -8.02
N ASN A 417 32.98 16.25 -6.74
CA ASN A 417 33.59 16.98 -5.63
C ASN A 417 32.77 16.75 -4.35
N LYS A 418 33.11 15.67 -3.65
CA LYS A 418 33.04 15.44 -2.19
C LYS A 418 33.05 13.93 -1.96
N LYS A 419 34.22 13.31 -2.09
CA LYS A 419 34.57 12.00 -1.49
C LYS A 419 36.07 11.72 -1.68
N GLY A 420 36.89 12.74 -1.40
CA GLY A 420 38.30 12.49 -1.08
C GLY A 420 38.36 11.78 0.27
N SER A 421 38.66 10.48 0.24
CA SER A 421 39.32 9.67 1.30
C SER A 421 38.99 8.17 1.20
N LEU A 422 37.89 7.75 0.56
CA LEU A 422 37.44 6.33 0.60
C LEU A 422 37.59 5.59 -0.74
N ARG A 423 38.77 5.66 -1.36
CA ARG A 423 39.10 4.76 -2.49
C ARG A 423 40.55 4.30 -2.42
N LYS A 424 40.80 3.27 -1.60
CA LYS A 424 41.92 2.31 -1.76
C LYS A 424 41.85 1.13 -0.76
N LYS A 425 40.70 0.45 -0.64
CA LYS A 425 40.69 -0.93 -0.11
C LYS A 425 39.73 -1.76 -0.96
N GLY A 426 40.26 -2.77 -1.65
CA GLY A 426 39.43 -3.77 -2.34
C GLY A 426 38.57 -4.54 -1.32
N ARG A 427 37.57 -5.31 -1.79
CA ARG A 427 36.69 -6.13 -0.93
C ARG A 427 37.45 -7.00 0.08
N LYS A 428 38.68 -7.43 -0.25
CA LYS A 428 39.58 -8.19 0.63
C LYS A 428 40.07 -7.36 1.84
N GLY A 429 40.32 -6.06 1.65
CA GLY A 429 40.79 -5.15 2.70
C GLY A 429 39.71 -4.77 3.72
N LEU A 430 38.47 -4.57 3.27
CA LEU A 430 37.35 -4.23 4.18
C LEU A 430 37.02 -5.38 5.14
N LYS A 431 37.14 -6.62 4.66
CA LYS A 431 36.94 -7.83 5.45
C LYS A 431 38.03 -8.01 6.52
N ASN A 432 39.29 -7.78 6.17
CA ASN A 432 40.39 -7.86 7.14
C ASN A 432 40.23 -6.78 8.23
N GLU A 433 39.81 -5.57 7.85
CA GLU A 433 39.55 -4.49 8.79
C GLU A 433 38.37 -4.80 9.73
N LEU A 434 37.27 -5.33 9.21
CA LEU A 434 36.17 -5.80 10.06
C LEU A 434 36.65 -6.92 10.99
N ARG A 435 37.44 -7.88 10.49
CA ARG A 435 38.00 -8.98 11.30
C ARG A 435 38.82 -8.43 12.45
N GLU A 436 39.71 -7.48 12.20
CA GLU A 436 40.53 -6.84 13.25
C GLU A 436 39.65 -6.14 14.30
N LYS A 437 38.66 -5.35 13.85
CA LYS A 437 37.74 -4.61 14.74
C LYS A 437 36.93 -5.49 15.69
N VAL A 438 36.61 -6.72 15.29
CA VAL A 438 35.77 -7.63 16.09
C VAL A 438 36.49 -8.90 16.54
N SER A 439 37.79 -9.06 16.28
CA SER A 439 38.54 -10.30 16.48
C SER A 439 38.42 -10.86 17.91
N SER A 440 38.45 -9.98 18.92
CA SER A 440 38.33 -10.35 20.33
C SER A 440 36.93 -10.85 20.73
N LEU A 441 35.93 -10.69 19.86
CA LEU A 441 34.54 -11.07 20.12
C LEU A 441 34.14 -12.36 19.40
N LEU A 442 34.95 -12.88 18.49
CA LEU A 442 34.62 -14.01 17.62
C LEU A 442 35.27 -15.31 18.09
N THR A 443 34.57 -16.43 17.91
CA THR A 443 35.19 -17.76 17.94
C THR A 443 36.04 -18.00 16.69
N GLU A 444 36.89 -19.03 16.69
CA GLU A 444 37.73 -19.36 15.52
C GLU A 444 36.91 -19.61 14.25
N GLU A 445 35.79 -20.33 14.35
CA GLU A 445 34.84 -20.55 13.25
C GLU A 445 34.23 -19.23 12.73
N GLN A 446 33.92 -18.29 13.63
CA GLN A 446 33.34 -17.01 13.26
C GLN A 446 34.35 -16.04 12.63
N LYS A 447 35.65 -16.32 12.72
CA LYS A 447 36.70 -15.53 12.04
C LYS A 447 36.79 -15.83 10.55
N GLU A 448 36.09 -16.87 10.09
CA GLU A 448 36.05 -17.25 8.68
C GLU A 448 35.50 -16.15 7.76
N ASP A 449 36.03 -16.15 6.53
CA ASP A 449 35.70 -15.16 5.51
C ASP A 449 34.20 -15.11 5.20
N TYR A 450 33.56 -16.28 5.13
CA TYR A 450 32.14 -16.40 4.82
C TYR A 450 31.29 -15.73 5.90
N PHE A 451 31.60 -15.99 7.18
CA PHE A 451 30.87 -15.43 8.31
C PHE A 451 30.94 -13.90 8.33
N LEU A 452 32.12 -13.32 8.10
CA LEU A 452 32.29 -11.86 8.11
C LEU A 452 31.67 -11.17 6.88
N LYS A 453 31.71 -11.84 5.72
CA LYS A 453 31.21 -11.29 4.46
C LYS A 453 29.71 -10.99 4.51
N LYS A 454 28.90 -11.80 5.20
CA LYS A 454 27.44 -11.58 5.29
C LYS A 454 27.09 -10.25 5.95
N TRP A 455 27.84 -9.84 6.97
CA TRP A 455 27.63 -8.58 7.69
C TRP A 455 28.00 -7.37 6.83
N LEU A 456 29.09 -7.47 6.08
CA LEU A 456 29.50 -6.43 5.12
C LEU A 456 28.48 -6.29 3.98
N VAL A 457 28.03 -7.41 3.40
CA VAL A 457 27.04 -7.39 2.32
C VAL A 457 25.72 -6.77 2.80
N ALA A 458 25.23 -7.16 3.98
CA ALA A 458 24.00 -6.63 4.55
C ALA A 458 24.04 -5.11 4.79
N GLN A 459 25.22 -4.54 4.98
CA GLN A 459 25.42 -3.10 5.21
C GLN A 459 26.06 -2.38 4.01
N ASN A 460 25.93 -2.93 2.79
CA ASN A 460 26.47 -2.34 1.56
C ASN A 460 27.99 -2.03 1.62
N ASN A 461 28.75 -2.85 2.35
CA ASN A 461 30.18 -2.72 2.66
C ASN A 461 30.57 -1.50 3.53
N ASP A 462 29.62 -0.96 4.29
CA ASP A 462 29.88 0.04 5.34
C ASP A 462 30.41 -0.66 6.61
N ILE A 463 31.71 -0.49 6.90
CA ILE A 463 32.42 -1.21 7.98
C ILE A 463 31.83 -0.89 9.35
N ASP A 464 31.56 0.37 9.66
CA ASP A 464 31.13 0.77 11.00
C ASP A 464 29.71 0.28 11.29
N LYS A 465 28.84 0.26 10.27
CA LYS A 465 27.52 -0.35 10.40
C LYS A 465 27.59 -1.88 10.49
N ALA A 466 28.47 -2.51 9.71
CA ALA A 466 28.66 -3.96 9.77
C ALA A 466 29.20 -4.39 11.14
N GLU A 467 30.16 -3.65 11.70
CA GLU A 467 30.69 -3.83 13.05
C GLU A 467 29.59 -3.69 14.10
N THR A 468 28.80 -2.61 14.02
CA THR A 468 27.69 -2.35 14.96
C THR A 468 26.66 -3.48 14.94
N MET A 469 26.24 -3.91 13.75
CA MET A 469 25.26 -4.97 13.57
C MET A 469 25.79 -6.33 14.07
N LEU A 470 27.07 -6.63 13.79
CA LEU A 470 27.72 -7.85 14.28
C LEU A 470 27.84 -7.86 15.80
N LYS A 471 28.25 -6.75 16.43
CA LYS A 471 28.31 -6.65 17.90
C LYS A 471 26.93 -6.86 18.55
N GLN A 472 25.88 -6.29 17.96
CA GLN A 472 24.51 -6.49 18.42
C GLN A 472 24.08 -7.95 18.29
N HIS A 473 24.40 -8.61 17.17
CA HIS A 473 24.11 -10.01 16.96
C HIS A 473 24.84 -10.91 17.98
N LEU A 474 26.16 -10.72 18.18
CA LEU A 474 26.93 -11.50 19.15
C LEU A 474 26.41 -11.30 20.59
N LYS A 475 26.03 -10.06 20.93
CA LYS A 475 25.39 -9.76 22.22
C LYS A 475 24.06 -10.51 22.34
N PHE A 476 23.21 -10.49 21.32
CA PHE A 476 21.95 -11.22 21.31
C PHE A 476 22.17 -12.73 21.52
N MET A 477 23.10 -13.34 20.78
CA MET A 477 23.41 -14.76 20.88
C MET A 477 23.82 -15.13 22.31
N ARG A 478 24.76 -14.38 22.91
CA ARG A 478 25.22 -14.60 24.30
C ARG A 478 24.13 -14.39 25.33
N THR A 479 23.38 -13.29 25.23
CA THR A 479 22.30 -12.97 26.19
C THR A 479 21.17 -14.00 26.14
N ARG A 480 20.97 -14.66 25.00
CA ARG A 480 19.95 -15.70 24.82
C ARG A 480 20.52 -17.12 24.98
N GLY A 481 21.81 -17.28 25.27
CA GLY A 481 22.48 -18.58 25.36
C GLY A 481 22.47 -19.39 24.06
N LEU A 482 22.21 -18.73 22.91
CA LEU A 482 22.13 -19.39 21.61
C LEU A 482 23.51 -19.74 21.04
N ASP A 483 24.57 -19.17 21.61
CA ASP A 483 25.97 -19.49 21.33
C ASP A 483 26.40 -20.84 21.94
N LYS A 484 25.56 -21.46 22.76
CA LYS A 484 25.78 -22.78 23.38
C LYS A 484 24.98 -23.91 22.72
N ILE A 485 24.23 -23.60 21.65
CA ILE A 485 23.48 -24.61 20.90
C ILE A 485 24.44 -25.25 19.90
N ASP A 486 24.79 -26.50 20.14
CA ASP A 486 25.62 -27.32 19.27
C ASP A 486 24.82 -28.52 18.72
N GLU A 487 25.50 -29.44 18.04
CA GLU A 487 24.92 -30.68 17.52
C GLU A 487 24.36 -31.63 18.60
N ASN A 488 24.77 -31.45 19.85
CA ASN A 488 24.32 -32.22 21.01
C ASN A 488 23.18 -31.53 21.77
N TYR A 489 22.77 -30.34 21.35
CA TYR A 489 21.62 -29.65 21.93
C TYR A 489 20.35 -30.46 21.69
N ILE A 490 19.76 -30.98 22.77
CA ILE A 490 18.46 -31.63 22.75
C ILE A 490 17.40 -30.53 22.75
N PRO A 491 16.62 -30.36 21.67
CA PRO A 491 15.56 -29.36 21.64
C PRO A 491 14.53 -29.66 22.74
N PRO A 492 13.91 -28.64 23.34
CA PRO A 492 12.80 -28.84 24.26
C PRO A 492 11.69 -29.64 23.57
N LYS A 493 10.90 -30.40 24.34
CA LYS A 493 9.74 -31.14 23.82
C LYS A 493 8.78 -30.24 23.01
N ALA A 494 8.70 -28.96 23.37
CA ALA A 494 8.02 -27.90 22.61
C ALA A 494 8.42 -27.82 21.11
N ALA A 495 9.63 -28.24 20.74
CA ALA A 495 10.10 -28.28 19.35
C ALA A 495 9.40 -29.37 18.51
N GLU A 496 8.85 -30.42 19.14
CA GLU A 496 8.07 -31.48 18.46
C GLU A 496 6.78 -30.93 17.85
N TYR A 497 6.24 -29.84 18.39
CA TYR A 497 5.09 -29.15 17.83
C TYR A 497 5.45 -28.32 16.58
N PHE A 498 6.75 -28.08 16.34
CA PHE A 498 7.26 -27.30 15.21
C PHE A 498 7.73 -28.20 14.06
N HIS A 499 6.84 -28.45 13.11
CA HIS A 499 7.09 -29.37 12.01
C HIS A 499 7.96 -28.75 10.91
N THR A 500 9.26 -28.96 11.02
CA THR A 500 10.27 -28.63 9.98
C THR A 500 10.93 -29.90 9.46
N ARG A 501 11.09 -30.02 8.14
CA ARG A 501 11.78 -31.15 7.52
C ARG A 501 12.80 -30.66 6.50
N MET A 502 14.00 -31.22 6.52
CA MET A 502 14.96 -31.05 5.44
C MET A 502 14.51 -31.87 4.23
N LEU A 503 14.34 -31.23 3.07
CA LEU A 503 13.92 -31.87 1.83
C LEU A 503 15.10 -32.31 0.96
N GLY A 504 16.28 -31.69 1.16
CA GLY A 504 17.49 -31.97 0.40
C GLY A 504 18.30 -30.70 0.17
N TYR A 505 19.08 -30.68 -0.90
CA TYR A 505 19.85 -29.53 -1.35
C TYR A 505 19.31 -29.02 -2.69
N ASP A 506 19.40 -27.73 -2.95
CA ASP A 506 19.17 -27.19 -4.28
C ASP A 506 20.37 -27.44 -5.21
N ASN A 507 20.26 -27.00 -6.47
CA ASN A 507 21.30 -27.19 -7.48
C ASN A 507 22.61 -26.44 -7.16
N GLU A 508 22.60 -25.55 -6.17
CA GLU A 508 23.76 -24.80 -5.70
C GLU A 508 24.33 -25.38 -4.40
N GLY A 509 23.78 -26.51 -3.92
CA GLY A 509 24.21 -27.17 -2.69
C GLY A 509 23.66 -26.51 -1.42
N SER A 510 22.69 -25.61 -1.52
CA SER A 510 22.07 -24.98 -0.36
C SER A 510 20.97 -25.86 0.22
N VAL A 511 20.88 -25.91 1.55
CA VAL A 511 19.89 -26.74 2.25
C VAL A 511 18.48 -26.20 2.01
N VAL A 512 17.58 -27.06 1.52
CA VAL A 512 16.15 -26.76 1.37
C VAL A 512 15.38 -27.39 2.54
N ARG A 513 14.65 -26.56 3.29
CA ARG A 513 13.76 -26.99 4.38
C ARG A 513 12.33 -26.57 4.08
N ILE A 514 11.36 -27.40 4.48
CA ILE A 514 9.95 -27.04 4.48
C ILE A 514 9.48 -26.77 5.89
N LEU A 515 8.74 -25.67 6.05
CA LEU A 515 8.07 -25.29 7.29
C LEU A 515 6.57 -25.53 7.13
N HIS A 516 6.04 -26.57 7.78
CA HIS A 516 4.62 -26.91 7.70
C HIS A 516 3.81 -26.09 8.71
N LEU A 517 3.72 -24.77 8.50
CA LEU A 517 3.03 -23.85 9.41
C LEU A 517 1.55 -24.21 9.66
N GLY A 518 0.89 -24.88 8.71
CA GLY A 518 -0.49 -25.35 8.87
C GLY A 518 -0.66 -26.60 9.75
N ALA A 519 0.42 -27.32 10.03
CA ALA A 519 0.45 -28.49 10.91
C ALA A 519 1.08 -28.18 12.28
N THR A 520 1.52 -26.94 12.52
CA THR A 520 2.07 -26.50 13.79
C THR A 520 0.95 -26.37 14.83
N ASP A 521 0.98 -27.20 15.88
CA ASP A 521 0.09 -27.04 17.03
C ASP A 521 0.65 -25.99 17.99
N ILE A 522 0.30 -24.73 17.72
CA ILE A 522 0.73 -23.58 18.50
C ILE A 522 0.19 -23.65 19.94
N ARG A 523 -0.99 -24.26 20.16
CA ARG A 523 -1.58 -24.35 21.50
C ARG A 523 -0.85 -25.39 22.35
N GLY A 524 -0.56 -26.55 21.79
CA GLY A 524 0.27 -27.57 22.43
C GLY A 524 1.64 -27.03 22.81
N MET A 525 2.28 -26.32 21.88
CA MET A 525 3.59 -25.67 22.11
C MET A 525 3.56 -24.67 23.27
N VAL A 526 2.56 -23.78 23.32
CA VAL A 526 2.44 -22.78 24.40
C VAL A 526 2.21 -23.45 25.75
N ASN A 527 1.28 -24.42 25.81
CA ASN A 527 0.99 -25.15 27.05
C ASN A 527 2.20 -25.95 27.55
N ASP A 528 2.99 -26.54 26.66
CA ASP A 528 4.18 -27.32 27.05
C ASP A 528 5.29 -26.42 27.60
N ILE A 529 5.51 -25.24 26.98
CA ILE A 529 6.46 -24.23 27.46
C ILE A 529 6.01 -23.65 28.81
N GLU A 530 4.73 -23.37 29.00
CA GLU A 530 4.17 -22.89 30.26
C GLU A 530 4.36 -23.89 31.42
N ASN A 531 4.13 -25.18 31.17
CA ASN A 531 4.16 -26.21 32.20
C ASN A 531 5.56 -26.72 32.54
N HIS A 532 6.49 -26.76 31.57
CA HIS A 532 7.81 -27.37 31.75
C HIS A 532 8.96 -26.35 31.77
N SER A 533 8.73 -25.08 31.42
CA SER A 533 9.74 -24.02 31.46
C SER A 533 9.13 -22.63 31.79
N PRO A 534 8.47 -22.48 32.95
CA PRO A 534 7.72 -21.26 33.30
C PRO A 534 8.57 -19.98 33.39
N GLU A 535 9.86 -20.08 33.73
CA GLU A 535 10.79 -18.92 33.69
C GLU A 535 11.09 -18.48 32.25
N THR A 536 11.27 -19.44 31.36
CA THR A 536 11.46 -19.22 29.92
C THR A 536 10.21 -18.57 29.32
N PHE A 537 9.01 -19.04 29.69
CA PHE A 537 7.73 -18.46 29.27
C PHE A 537 7.56 -17.00 29.74
N LYS A 538 7.86 -16.71 31.01
CA LYS A 538 7.85 -15.33 31.56
C LYS A 538 8.84 -14.39 30.87
N THR A 539 9.93 -14.92 30.32
CA THR A 539 10.94 -14.15 29.60
C THR A 539 10.53 -13.85 28.15
N TYR A 540 9.78 -14.76 27.51
CA TYR A 540 9.26 -14.57 26.15
C TYR A 540 7.99 -13.74 26.06
N THR A 541 7.18 -13.69 27.13
CA THR A 541 5.93 -12.90 27.22
C THR A 541 6.14 -11.44 27.68
N LYS A 542 7.37 -11.06 28.02
CA LYS A 542 7.75 -9.68 28.40
C LYS A 542 8.10 -8.76 27.22
N PHE A 543 7.99 -9.25 25.98
CA PHE A 543 8.13 -8.49 24.74
C PHE A 543 6.80 -8.44 24.00
#